data_AF-A0A1V5ZB50-F1
#
_entry.id   AF-A0A1V5ZB50-F1
#
_cell.length_a   1.000
_cell.length_b   1.000
_cell.length_c   1.000
_cell.angle_alpha   90.00
_cell.angle_beta   90.00
_cell.angle_gamma   90.00
#
_symmetry.space_group_name_H-M   'P 1'
#
loop_
_entity.id
_entity.type
_entity.pdbx_description
1 polymer ?
#
loop_
_entity_poly.entity_id
_entity_poly.type
_entity_poly.pdbx_seq_one_letter_code
_entity_poly.pdbx_strand_id
1 'polypeptide(L)'
;MIPLLMALAKEKKIGITDIITKTSTAPSDILGIRRAGFLKGDRADFAIYPDELTVVLTDNLHSNAGWSPYEGMKAVFPVQTILGGEVVFDNGEFFRPEFTDNTSGTGLWIPGRGYSL
;
A
#
# COMPACT_ATOMS: atom_id res chain seq x y z
N MET A 1 -5.75 -2.55 6.53
CA MET A 1 -7.02 -2.39 5.80
C MET A 1 -6.97 -2.95 4.37
N ILE A 2 -5.98 -2.61 3.52
CA ILE A 2 -5.91 -3.11 2.13
C ILE A 2 -6.02 -4.65 2.02
N PRO A 3 -5.37 -5.46 2.89
CA PRO A 3 -5.54 -6.91 2.83
C PRO A 3 -6.99 -7.40 2.96
N LEU A 4 -7.81 -6.71 3.75
CA LEU A 4 -9.25 -7.03 3.89
C LEU A 4 -10.02 -6.69 2.61
N LEU A 5 -9.70 -5.55 1.99
CA LEU A 5 -10.31 -5.16 0.71
C LEU A 5 -9.95 -6.15 -0.40
N MET A 6 -8.71 -6.64 -0.43
CA MET A 6 -8.28 -7.67 -1.38
C MET A 6 -9.00 -9.00 -1.16
N ALA A 7 -9.31 -9.38 0.07
CA ALA A 7 -10.20 -10.52 0.34
C ALA A 7 -11.62 -10.30 -0.19
N LEU A 8 -12.18 -9.10 -0.06
CA LEU A 8 -13.49 -8.76 -0.66
C LEU A 8 -13.44 -8.77 -2.21
N ALA A 9 -12.31 -8.37 -2.81
CA ALA A 9 -12.11 -8.47 -4.26
C ALA A 9 -12.05 -9.92 -4.73
N LYS A 10 -11.38 -10.81 -3.97
CA LYS A 10 -11.40 -12.27 -4.18
C LYS A 10 -12.82 -12.83 -4.15
N GLU A 11 -13.63 -12.35 -3.21
CA GLU A 11 -15.04 -12.69 -3.09
C GLU A 11 -15.95 -11.98 -4.13
N LYS A 12 -15.37 -11.21 -5.07
CA LYS A 12 -16.06 -10.45 -6.12
C LYS A 12 -17.08 -9.43 -5.58
N LYS A 13 -16.92 -8.97 -4.34
CA LYS A 13 -17.77 -7.97 -3.70
C LYS A 13 -17.36 -6.54 -4.04
N ILE A 14 -16.10 -6.33 -4.44
CA ILE A 14 -15.56 -5.04 -4.86
C ILE A 14 -14.58 -5.26 -6.01
N GLY A 15 -14.59 -4.36 -7.01
CA GLY A 15 -13.62 -4.42 -8.10
C GLY A 15 -12.22 -3.96 -7.65
N ILE A 16 -11.16 -4.55 -8.21
CA ILE A 16 -9.78 -4.13 -7.93
C ILE A 16 -9.58 -2.66 -8.34
N THR A 17 -10.18 -2.22 -9.44
CA THR A 17 -10.15 -0.82 -9.89
C THR A 17 -10.76 0.12 -8.85
N ASP A 18 -11.87 -0.26 -8.22
CA ASP A 18 -12.50 0.55 -7.16
C ASP A 18 -11.61 0.66 -5.92
N ILE A 19 -10.92 -0.43 -5.55
CA ILE A 19 -9.94 -0.41 -4.46
C ILE A 19 -8.84 0.59 -4.80
N ILE A 20 -8.19 0.44 -5.97
CA ILE A 20 -7.11 1.33 -6.43
C ILE A 20 -7.58 2.78 -6.42
N THR A 21 -8.80 3.06 -6.91
CA THR A 21 -9.35 4.41 -6.92
C THR A 21 -9.51 4.96 -5.51
N LYS A 22 -10.13 4.21 -4.60
CA LYS A 22 -10.46 4.66 -3.25
C LYS A 22 -9.24 4.74 -2.32
N THR A 23 -8.19 3.95 -2.57
CA THR A 23 -7.06 3.84 -1.65
C THR A 23 -5.75 4.42 -2.19
N SER A 24 -5.67 4.74 -3.48
CA SER A 24 -4.45 5.28 -4.08
C SER A 24 -4.71 6.51 -4.96
N THR A 25 -5.47 6.39 -6.05
CA THR A 25 -5.54 7.48 -7.04
C THR A 25 -6.35 8.67 -6.55
N ALA A 26 -7.56 8.46 -6.00
CA ALA A 26 -8.39 9.57 -5.52
C ALA A 26 -7.74 10.31 -4.33
N PRO A 27 -7.15 9.63 -3.33
CA PRO A 27 -6.36 10.32 -2.30
C PRO A 27 -5.21 11.16 -2.89
N SER A 28 -4.50 10.61 -3.89
CA SER A 28 -3.41 11.35 -4.55
C SER A 28 -3.91 12.63 -5.24
N ASP A 29 -5.05 12.54 -5.94
CA ASP A 29 -5.68 13.67 -6.62
C ASP A 29 -6.14 14.75 -5.64
N ILE A 30 -6.80 14.34 -4.55
CA ILE A 30 -7.28 15.25 -3.50
C ILE A 30 -6.11 16.01 -2.87
N LEU A 31 -5.03 15.28 -2.55
CA LEU A 31 -3.83 15.86 -1.96
C LEU A 31 -2.95 16.61 -2.96
N GLY A 32 -3.24 16.53 -4.27
CA GLY A 32 -2.41 17.12 -5.32
C GLY A 32 -1.00 16.56 -5.36
N ILE A 33 -0.82 15.28 -5.01
CA ILE A 33 0.46 14.58 -5.10
C ILE A 33 0.49 13.72 -6.36
N ARG A 34 1.71 13.43 -6.85
CA ARG A 34 1.92 12.48 -7.95
C ARG A 34 1.18 11.17 -7.66
N ARG A 35 0.61 10.49 -8.66
CA ARG A 35 -0.03 9.19 -8.43
C ARG A 35 1.03 8.10 -8.27
N ALA A 36 0.70 7.05 -7.53
CA ALA A 36 1.39 5.78 -7.62
C ALA A 36 0.80 4.97 -8.79
N GLY A 37 1.64 4.27 -9.55
CA GLY A 37 1.17 3.53 -10.71
C GLY A 37 2.27 3.10 -11.68
N PHE A 38 1.84 2.73 -12.87
CA PHE A 38 2.69 2.18 -13.93
C PHE A 38 2.77 3.09 -15.17
N LEU A 39 2.17 4.29 -15.11
CA LEU A 39 2.29 5.24 -16.20
C LEU A 39 3.59 6.03 -16.08
N LYS A 40 4.11 6.49 -17.22
CA LYS A 40 5.30 7.33 -17.25
C LYS A 40 5.10 8.57 -16.39
N GLY A 41 5.98 8.75 -15.40
CA GLY A 41 5.94 9.89 -14.48
C GLY A 41 5.18 9.62 -13.17
N ASP A 42 4.55 8.45 -13.00
CA ASP A 42 4.01 8.00 -11.71
C ASP A 42 5.15 7.68 -10.72
N ARG A 43 4.81 7.64 -9.43
CA ARG A 43 5.66 6.99 -8.43
C ARG A 43 5.56 5.48 -8.63
N ALA A 44 6.70 4.80 -8.66
CA ALA A 44 6.79 3.35 -8.75
C ALA A 44 6.49 2.69 -7.39
N ASP A 45 5.33 3.00 -6.81
CA ASP A 45 4.84 2.44 -5.56
C ASP A 45 3.73 1.44 -5.87
N PHE A 46 3.93 0.17 -5.54
CA PHE A 46 2.91 -0.86 -5.73
C PHE A 46 3.18 -2.06 -4.84
N ALA A 47 2.16 -2.90 -4.65
CA ALA A 47 2.28 -4.14 -3.92
C ALA A 47 1.76 -5.30 -4.76
N ILE A 48 2.42 -6.45 -4.62
CA ILE A 48 2.07 -7.69 -5.30
C ILE A 48 1.29 -8.55 -4.31
N TYR A 49 0.07 -8.91 -4.68
CA TYR A 49 -0.80 -9.76 -3.87
C TYR A 49 -0.89 -11.16 -4.45
N PRO A 50 -0.75 -12.21 -3.63
CA PRO A 50 -0.98 -13.58 -4.05
C PRO A 50 -2.49 -13.84 -4.18
N ASP A 51 -2.80 -15.03 -4.67
CA ASP A 51 -4.19 -15.49 -4.75
C ASP A 51 -4.74 -16.09 -3.45
N GLU A 52 -3.85 -16.34 -2.48
CA GLU A 52 -4.13 -17.01 -1.22
C GLU A 52 -4.88 -16.13 -0.23
N LEU A 53 -5.92 -16.69 0.38
CA LEU A 53 -6.70 -16.05 1.43
C LEU A 53 -6.25 -16.56 2.79
N THR A 54 -5.93 -15.64 3.69
CA THR A 54 -5.46 -15.92 5.04
C THR A 54 -6.39 -15.30 6.09
N VAL A 55 -6.16 -15.62 7.36
CA VAL A 55 -6.85 -15.02 8.50
C VAL A 55 -5.91 -14.04 9.18
N VAL A 56 -6.42 -12.87 9.56
CA VAL A 56 -5.67 -11.92 10.37
C VAL A 56 -5.44 -12.52 11.75
N LEU A 57 -4.16 -12.70 12.09
CA LEU A 57 -3.69 -13.15 13.38
C LEU A 57 -2.81 -12.08 14.01
N THR A 58 -3.09 -11.73 15.26
CA THR A 58 -2.45 -10.61 15.96
C THR A 58 -0.95 -10.83 16.11
N ASP A 59 -0.52 -12.08 16.32
CA ASP A 59 0.89 -12.47 16.44
C ASP A 59 1.71 -12.19 15.17
N ASN A 60 1.04 -12.09 14.02
CA ASN A 60 1.67 -11.84 12.72
C ASN A 60 1.61 -10.37 12.30
N LEU A 61 1.13 -9.47 13.16
CA LEU A 61 1.02 -8.04 12.85
C LEU A 61 2.31 -7.29 13.22
N HIS A 62 2.75 -6.42 12.31
CA HIS A 62 3.91 -5.55 12.50
C HIS A 62 3.60 -4.28 13.32
N SER A 63 2.44 -4.23 13.99
CA SER A 63 2.02 -3.09 14.80
C SER A 63 2.50 -3.26 16.25
N ASN A 64 3.06 -2.20 16.83
CA ASN A 64 3.50 -2.20 18.24
C ASN A 64 2.34 -2.30 19.25
N ALA A 65 1.09 -2.18 18.81
CA ALA A 65 -0.07 -2.22 19.69
C ALA A 65 -0.36 -3.61 20.29
N GLY A 66 0.07 -4.69 19.63
CA GLY A 66 -0.18 -6.07 20.08
C GLY A 66 -1.66 -6.50 20.02
N TRP A 67 -2.51 -5.77 19.29
CA TRP A 67 -3.91 -6.15 19.02
C TRP A 67 -4.36 -5.57 17.67
N SER A 68 -5.46 -6.12 17.14
CA SER A 68 -6.13 -5.59 15.96
C SER A 68 -7.65 -5.76 16.04
N PRO A 69 -8.43 -4.75 15.62
CA PRO A 69 -9.88 -4.90 15.53
C PRO A 69 -10.30 -5.86 14.40
N TYR A 70 -9.34 -6.30 13.58
CA TYR A 70 -9.56 -7.18 12.44
C TYR A 70 -9.17 -8.63 12.71
N GLU A 71 -8.81 -8.98 13.95
CA GLU A 71 -8.50 -10.36 14.34
C GLU A 71 -9.58 -11.35 13.89
N GLY A 72 -9.18 -12.47 13.29
CA GLY A 72 -10.11 -13.49 12.80
C GLY A 72 -10.78 -13.17 11.46
N MET A 73 -10.57 -11.98 10.89
CA MET A 73 -11.11 -11.63 9.56
C MET A 73 -10.26 -12.23 8.43
N LYS A 74 -10.91 -12.48 7.29
CA LYS A 74 -10.24 -12.91 6.06
C LYS A 74 -9.48 -11.76 5.40
N ALA A 75 -8.26 -12.01 4.96
CA ALA A 75 -7.38 -11.05 4.33
C ALA A 75 -6.53 -11.70 3.22
N VAL A 76 -6.00 -10.89 2.31
CA VAL A 76 -4.94 -11.27 1.36
C VAL A 76 -3.79 -10.30 1.58
N PHE A 77 -2.71 -10.76 2.21
CA PHE A 77 -1.53 -9.92 2.47
C PHE A 77 -0.62 -9.87 1.24
N PRO A 78 0.10 -8.76 1.01
CA PRO A 78 1.05 -8.70 -0.09
C PRO A 78 2.22 -9.65 0.15
N VAL A 79 2.76 -10.23 -0.92
CA VAL A 79 4.03 -10.99 -0.89
C VAL A 79 5.23 -10.08 -1.13
N GLN A 80 5.03 -8.95 -1.82
CA GLN A 80 6.08 -7.98 -2.08
C GLN A 80 5.49 -6.56 -2.08
N THR A 81 6.24 -5.59 -1.56
CA THR A 81 5.90 -4.16 -1.65
C THR A 81 7.10 -3.38 -2.18
N ILE A 82 6.82 -2.53 -3.16
CA ILE A 82 7.78 -1.68 -3.84
C ILE A 82 7.42 -0.23 -3.50
N LEU A 83 8.41 0.57 -3.14
CA LEU A 83 8.28 2.00 -2.86
C LEU A 83 9.34 2.74 -3.68
N GLY A 84 8.90 3.60 -4.61
CA GLY A 84 9.81 4.38 -5.44
C GLY A 84 10.69 3.55 -6.38
N GLY A 85 10.29 2.30 -6.68
CA GLY A 85 11.10 1.35 -7.45
C GLY A 85 11.98 0.43 -6.60
N GLU A 86 12.09 0.69 -5.29
CA GLU A 86 12.87 -0.14 -4.36
C GLU A 86 11.99 -1.15 -3.62
N VAL A 87 12.46 -2.38 -3.47
CA VAL A 87 11.78 -3.39 -2.65
C VAL A 87 11.93 -3.01 -1.18
N VAL A 88 10.80 -2.87 -0.48
CA VAL A 88 10.76 -2.55 0.96
C VAL A 88 10.19 -3.68 1.81
N PHE A 89 9.52 -4.64 1.16
CA PHE A 89 9.03 -5.86 1.79
C PHE A 89 9.06 -7.00 0.77
N ASP A 90 9.57 -8.16 1.17
CA ASP A 90 9.57 -9.38 0.37
C ASP A 90 9.40 -10.60 1.28
N ASN A 91 8.33 -11.37 1.07
CA ASN A 91 8.06 -12.66 1.73
C ASN A 91 8.30 -12.68 3.26
N GLY A 92 7.86 -11.64 3.97
CA GLY A 92 7.98 -11.53 5.43
C GLY A 92 9.21 -10.76 5.92
N GLU A 93 10.13 -10.41 5.04
CA GLU A 93 11.31 -9.62 5.35
C GLU A 93 11.12 -8.15 4.97
N PHE A 94 11.59 -7.23 5.83
CA PHE A 94 11.55 -5.79 5.60
C PHE A 94 12.92 -5.27 5.19
N PHE A 95 12.92 -4.43 4.16
CA PHE A 95 14.12 -3.78 3.66
C PHE A 95 14.02 -2.28 3.85
N ARG A 96 15.12 -1.66 4.27
CA ARG A 96 15.21 -0.21 4.44
C ARG A 96 16.18 0.34 3.41
N PRO A 97 15.71 0.68 2.20
CA PRO A 97 16.56 1.34 1.22
C PRO A 97 17.01 2.71 1.75
N GLU A 98 18.21 3.10 1.34
CA GLU A 98 18.80 4.38 1.67
C GLU A 98 18.16 5.49 0.84
N PHE A 99 17.05 6.05 1.32
CA PHE A 99 16.44 7.25 0.75
C PHE A 99 17.28 8.49 1.11
N THR A 100 18.40 8.69 0.41
CA THR A 100 19.45 9.64 0.80
C THR A 100 19.35 11.01 0.14
N ASP A 101 18.52 11.17 -0.89
CA ASP A 101 18.32 12.46 -1.51
C ASP A 101 16.89 12.71 -1.99
N ASN A 102 16.54 13.98 -2.05
CA ASN A 102 15.31 14.50 -2.67
C ASN A 102 15.42 14.56 -4.21
N THR A 103 16.54 14.10 -4.79
CA THR A 103 16.86 14.14 -6.22
C THR A 103 16.49 12.85 -6.96
N SER A 104 16.46 11.71 -6.28
CA SER A 104 16.02 10.40 -6.80
C SER A 104 14.50 10.27 -6.95
N GLY A 105 13.72 11.26 -6.48
CA GLY A 105 12.25 11.24 -6.53
C GLY A 105 11.60 10.39 -5.44
N THR A 106 12.39 9.80 -4.55
CA THR A 106 11.97 8.96 -3.40
C THR A 106 12.16 9.68 -2.07
N GLY A 107 11.73 10.94 -2.00
CA GLY A 107 11.62 11.62 -0.72
C GLY A 107 10.52 10.99 0.13
N LEU A 108 10.84 10.58 1.36
CA LEU A 108 9.84 10.12 2.35
C LEU A 108 8.74 11.16 2.61
N TRP A 109 9.07 12.44 2.41
CA TRP A 109 8.11 13.53 2.45
C TRP A 109 7.67 13.94 1.05
N ILE A 110 6.37 13.86 0.78
CA ILE A 110 5.76 14.28 -0.48
C ILE A 110 4.91 15.52 -0.20
N PRO A 111 5.30 16.71 -0.70
CA PRO A 111 4.49 17.90 -0.49
C PRO A 111 3.19 17.79 -1.28
N GLY A 112 2.06 17.83 -0.57
CA GLY A 112 0.75 18.01 -1.19
C GLY A 112 0.48 19.47 -1.56
N ARG A 113 -0.63 19.71 -2.26
CA ARG A 113 -1.08 21.07 -2.65
C ARG A 113 -1.41 21.98 -1.45
N GLY A 114 -1.52 21.44 -0.25
CA GLY A 114 -1.97 22.15 0.94
C GLY A 114 -3.43 22.61 0.83
N TYR A 115 -3.85 23.46 1.76
CA TYR A 115 -5.15 24.12 1.72
C TYR A 115 -4.93 25.60 1.41
N SER A 116 -5.42 26.05 0.25
CA SER A 116 -5.44 27.47 -0.13
C SER A 116 -6.85 28.02 0.11
N LEU A 117 -6.97 29.01 1.02
CA LEU A 117 -8.19 29.80 1.22
C LEU A 117 -8.44 30.74 0.03
#